data_AF-A0A150PRE7-F1
#
_entry.id   AF-A0A150PRE7-F1
#
_cell.length_a   1.000
_cell.length_b   1.000
_cell.length_c   1.000
_cell.angle_alpha   90.00
_cell.angle_beta   90.00
_cell.angle_gamma   90.00
#
_symmetry.space_group_name_H-M   'P 1'
#
loop_
_entity.id
_entity.type
_entity.pdbx_description
1 polymer ?
#
loop_
_entity_poly.entity_id
_entity_poly.type
_entity_poly.pdbx_seq_one_letter_code
_entity_poly.pdbx_strand_id
1 'polypeptide(L)'
;MAKPTNRPDKAPPARAAGEERARSYQALYKHYQPIGAELRAEEVQVCRADPRLVLVNVKRGVAAVLGTKEQAQAVREHLPKVPVKQAQELPDMARALLFASREALPRVASPKEIEKALAEISGPREELLTQAEIFARRGLLDRERVAQIRAGSGKYDAARDGMELAALFTAHAEALKGLHPFTREEIEELGRTSEWLLENLTPTGARAEAKRREKGPAEDARDRLWTLIVQRYAHVRKIGHYFHGDDFEQITPRLLSRAHAAKAGAEAEEALDEEAVEEAGEGGGGSAEAGGEGVV
;
A
#
# COMPACT_ATOMS: atom_id res chain seq x y z
N MET A 1 56.98 1.62 40.34
CA MET A 1 56.75 2.98 39.81
C MET A 1 55.80 2.88 38.62
N ALA A 2 54.55 3.30 38.81
CA ALA A 2 53.52 3.36 37.77
C ALA A 2 53.59 4.70 37.05
N LYS A 3 53.56 4.72 35.71
CA LYS A 3 53.35 5.93 34.92
C LYS A 3 51.86 6.05 34.60
N PRO A 4 51.18 7.15 34.97
CA PRO A 4 49.76 7.32 34.71
C PRO A 4 49.54 7.79 33.27
N THR A 5 48.76 7.04 32.50
CA THR A 5 48.25 7.46 31.20
C THR A 5 46.97 8.25 31.40
N ASN A 6 47.09 9.58 31.31
CA ASN A 6 45.99 10.51 31.39
C ASN A 6 45.19 10.45 30.07
N ARG A 7 44.02 9.80 30.08
CA ARG A 7 43.02 9.91 29.00
C ARG A 7 42.06 11.03 29.38
N PRO A 8 41.88 12.08 28.57
CA PRO A 8 40.85 13.06 28.86
C PRO A 8 39.48 12.43 28.63
N ASP A 9 38.61 12.54 29.64
CA ASP A 9 37.20 12.17 29.56
C ASP A 9 36.55 12.92 28.39
N LYS A 10 36.00 12.17 27.44
CA LYS A 10 35.14 12.72 26.40
C LYS A 10 33.88 13.25 27.07
N ALA A 11 33.78 14.57 27.17
CA ALA A 11 32.51 15.24 27.44
C ALA A 11 31.43 14.74 26.46
N PRO A 12 30.19 14.48 26.93
CA PRO A 12 29.12 14.04 26.06
C PRO A 12 28.89 15.08 24.96
N PRO A 13 28.66 14.67 23.70
CA PRO A 13 28.47 15.61 22.61
C PRO A 13 27.26 16.50 22.94
N ALA A 14 27.49 17.81 22.89
CA ALA A 14 26.47 18.83 22.98
C ALA A 14 25.34 18.47 22.01
N ARG A 15 24.12 18.34 22.54
CA ARG A 15 22.92 18.14 21.74
C ARG A 15 22.83 19.29 20.74
N ALA A 16 23.07 19.00 19.48
CA ALA A 16 22.81 19.93 18.40
C ALA A 16 21.33 20.31 18.46
N ALA A 17 21.07 21.56 18.81
CA ALA A 17 19.79 22.20 18.61
C ALA A 17 19.54 22.25 17.09
N GLY A 18 18.75 21.32 16.56
CA GLY A 18 18.56 21.26 15.12
C GLY A 18 17.78 20.08 14.54
N GLU A 19 16.98 19.34 15.32
CA GLU A 19 15.96 18.44 14.77
C GLU A 19 14.73 18.47 15.68
N GLU A 20 13.77 19.33 15.35
CA GLU A 20 12.39 19.07 15.76
C GLU A 20 12.05 17.67 15.25
N ARG A 21 11.94 16.67 16.14
CA ARG A 21 11.55 15.31 15.78
C ARG A 21 10.32 15.41 14.86
N ALA A 22 10.49 15.09 13.58
CA ALA A 22 9.40 15.14 12.63
C ALA A 22 8.20 14.38 13.22
N ARG A 23 7.08 15.07 13.39
CA ARG A 23 5.89 14.51 14.04
C ARG A 23 5.51 13.20 13.35
N SER A 24 5.12 12.19 14.13
CA SER A 24 4.63 10.93 13.57
C SER A 24 3.39 11.16 12.70
N TYR A 25 3.12 10.27 11.74
CA TYR A 25 1.97 10.43 10.84
C TYR A 25 0.64 10.44 11.61
N GLN A 26 0.57 9.68 12.71
CA GLN A 26 -0.57 9.70 13.63
C GLN A 26 -0.70 11.04 14.37
N ALA A 27 0.42 11.64 14.82
CA ALA A 27 0.38 12.95 15.47
C ALA A 27 -0.04 14.05 14.48
N LEU A 28 0.41 13.98 13.23
CA LEU A 28 -0.04 14.86 12.15
C LEU A 28 -1.53 14.66 11.85
N TYR A 29 -2.00 13.42 11.80
CA TYR A 29 -3.42 13.11 11.64
C TYR A 29 -4.27 13.76 12.75
N LYS A 30 -3.91 13.55 14.02
CA LYS A 30 -4.60 14.17 15.16
C LYS A 30 -4.59 15.70 15.09
N HIS A 31 -3.53 16.29 14.56
CA HIS A 31 -3.40 17.73 14.42
C HIS A 31 -4.33 18.30 13.33
N TYR A 32 -4.41 17.66 12.16
CA TYR A 32 -5.20 18.17 11.03
C TYR A 32 -6.65 17.69 11.00
N GLN A 33 -7.01 16.67 11.78
CA GLN A 33 -8.38 16.18 11.91
C GLN A 33 -9.39 17.30 12.29
N PRO A 34 -9.18 18.12 13.34
CA PRO A 34 -10.11 19.20 13.68
C PRO A 34 -10.22 20.26 12.57
N ILE A 35 -9.12 20.56 11.87
CA ILE A 35 -9.10 21.51 10.76
C ILE A 35 -9.95 20.99 9.58
N GLY A 36 -9.85 19.70 9.26
CA GLY A 36 -10.72 19.08 8.25
C GLY A 36 -12.20 19.01 8.68
N ALA A 37 -12.49 18.95 9.98
CA ALA A 37 -13.84 18.91 10.51
C ALA A 37 -14.60 20.25 10.31
N GLU A 38 -13.88 21.36 10.13
CA GLU A 38 -14.47 22.68 9.83
C GLU A 38 -15.10 22.76 8.42
N LEU A 39 -14.73 21.87 7.50
CA LEU A 39 -15.32 21.83 6.16
C LEU A 39 -16.82 21.51 6.22
N ARG A 40 -17.63 22.16 5.38
CA ARG A 40 -19.06 21.82 5.29
C ARG A 40 -19.21 20.49 4.57
N ALA A 41 -20.25 19.72 4.93
CA ALA A 41 -20.47 18.40 4.34
C ALA A 41 -20.61 18.47 2.81
N GLU A 42 -21.22 19.54 2.28
CA GLU A 42 -21.37 19.76 0.84
C GLU A 42 -20.04 19.98 0.09
N GLU A 43 -18.99 20.42 0.79
CA GLU A 43 -17.68 20.71 0.21
C GLU A 43 -16.78 19.47 0.17
N VAL A 44 -17.13 18.42 0.93
CA VAL A 44 -16.31 17.23 1.10
C VAL A 44 -16.33 16.38 -0.17
N GLN A 45 -15.15 16.22 -0.75
CA GLN A 45 -14.90 15.36 -1.90
C GLN A 45 -14.47 13.96 -1.44
N VAL A 46 -15.00 12.93 -2.10
CA VAL A 46 -14.58 11.55 -1.88
C VAL A 46 -13.10 11.39 -2.26
N CYS A 47 -12.28 10.90 -1.34
CA CYS A 47 -10.89 10.58 -1.64
C CYS A 47 -10.82 9.27 -2.45
N ARG A 48 -10.58 9.41 -3.76
CA ARG A 48 -10.29 8.29 -4.69
C ARG A 48 -8.80 8.19 -5.07
N ALA A 49 -7.98 9.05 -4.47
CA ALA A 49 -6.57 9.18 -4.77
C ALA A 49 -5.74 8.06 -4.12
N ASP A 50 -4.61 7.71 -4.73
CA ASP A 50 -3.53 7.00 -4.05
C ASP A 50 -2.77 7.98 -3.13
N PRO A 51 -2.86 7.84 -1.80
CA PRO A 51 -2.26 8.81 -0.88
C PRO A 51 -0.72 8.83 -0.94
N ARG A 52 -0.07 7.75 -1.42
CA ARG A 52 1.38 7.70 -1.61
C ARG A 52 1.79 8.58 -2.78
N LEU A 53 1.05 8.51 -3.89
CA LEU A 53 1.25 9.36 -5.05
C LEU A 53 1.04 10.84 -4.68
N VAL A 54 -0.05 11.13 -3.96
CA VAL A 54 -0.35 12.48 -3.46
C VAL A 54 0.81 13.03 -2.63
N LEU A 55 1.34 12.25 -1.68
CA LEU A 55 2.47 12.66 -0.84
C LEU A 55 3.72 13.02 -1.66
N VAL A 56 4.04 12.22 -2.68
CA VAL A 56 5.20 12.47 -3.55
C VAL A 56 5.01 13.78 -4.33
N ASN A 57 3.86 13.94 -4.99
CA ASN A 57 3.56 15.10 -5.81
C ASN A 57 3.49 16.39 -4.98
N VAL A 58 2.87 16.33 -3.79
CA VAL A 58 2.80 17.45 -2.85
C VAL A 58 4.20 17.87 -2.39
N LYS A 59 5.04 16.91 -1.98
CA LYS A 59 6.41 17.22 -1.55
C LYS A 59 7.21 17.88 -2.66
N ARG A 60 7.15 17.32 -3.88
CA ARG A 60 7.84 17.88 -5.05
C ARG A 60 7.37 19.30 -5.33
N GLY A 61 6.05 19.51 -5.46
CA GLY A 61 5.49 20.82 -5.77
C GLY A 61 5.84 21.87 -4.71
N VAL A 62 5.66 21.55 -3.42
CA VAL A 62 5.98 22.49 -2.33
C VAL A 62 7.47 22.79 -2.27
N ALA A 63 8.34 21.77 -2.37
CA ALA A 63 9.78 21.99 -2.36
C ALA A 63 10.25 22.85 -3.55
N ALA A 64 9.63 22.70 -4.72
CA ALA A 64 10.02 23.44 -5.90
C ALA A 64 9.75 24.95 -5.80
N VAL A 65 8.67 25.36 -5.11
CA VAL A 65 8.26 26.77 -5.05
C VAL A 65 8.38 27.43 -3.68
N LEU A 66 8.58 26.64 -2.62
CA LEU A 66 8.64 27.10 -1.22
C LEU A 66 9.72 26.36 -0.42
N GLY A 67 10.66 25.67 -1.09
CA GLY A 67 11.69 24.86 -0.45
C GLY A 67 12.79 25.69 0.22
N THR A 68 13.01 26.92 -0.25
CA THR A 68 14.00 27.83 0.34
C THR A 68 13.36 29.06 0.99
N LYS A 69 14.12 29.76 1.85
CA LYS A 69 13.67 30.98 2.52
C LYS A 69 13.46 32.10 1.50
N GLU A 70 14.33 32.17 0.50
CA GLU A 70 14.32 33.16 -0.58
C GLU A 70 13.06 32.97 -1.44
N GLN A 71 12.74 31.72 -1.81
CA GLN A 71 11.50 31.40 -2.53
C GLN A 71 10.27 31.81 -1.70
N ALA A 72 10.23 31.43 -0.42
CA ALA A 72 9.11 31.79 0.46
C ALA A 72 8.98 33.31 0.63
N GLN A 73 10.10 34.05 0.64
CA GLN A 73 10.09 35.52 0.71
C GLN A 73 9.59 36.15 -0.58
N ALA A 74 10.10 35.71 -1.74
CA ALA A 74 9.64 36.16 -3.05
C ALA A 74 8.13 35.94 -3.22
N VAL A 75 7.60 34.80 -2.75
CA VAL A 75 6.15 34.54 -2.77
C VAL A 75 5.39 35.54 -1.91
N ARG A 76 5.89 35.92 -0.73
CA ARG A 76 5.21 36.92 0.12
C ARG A 76 5.21 38.31 -0.51
N GLU A 77 6.28 38.66 -1.21
CA GLU A 77 6.43 39.97 -1.88
C GLU A 77 5.54 40.06 -3.12
N HIS A 78 5.61 39.06 -4.00
CA HIS A 78 4.91 39.08 -5.28
C HIS A 78 3.46 38.59 -5.22
N LEU A 79 3.16 37.69 -4.27
CA LEU A 79 1.85 37.06 -4.12
C LEU A 79 1.31 37.20 -2.68
N PRO A 80 1.13 38.43 -2.16
CA PRO A 80 0.78 38.66 -0.75
C PRO A 80 -0.58 38.09 -0.34
N LYS A 81 -1.48 37.85 -1.30
CA LYS A 81 -2.80 37.24 -1.07
C LYS A 81 -2.75 35.70 -1.00
N VAL A 82 -1.63 35.08 -1.35
CA VAL A 82 -1.48 33.62 -1.28
C VAL A 82 -1.10 33.23 0.16
N PRO A 83 -1.87 32.34 0.82
CA PRO A 83 -1.57 31.92 2.19
C PRO A 83 -0.37 30.95 2.21
N VAL A 84 0.84 31.50 2.22
CA VAL A 84 2.11 30.75 2.16
C VAL A 84 2.21 29.67 3.24
N LYS A 85 1.79 29.99 4.47
CA LYS A 85 1.81 29.02 5.58
C LYS A 85 0.95 27.79 5.27
N GLN A 86 -0.25 27.98 4.72
CA GLN A 86 -1.13 26.87 4.38
C GLN A 86 -0.56 25.98 3.28
N ALA A 87 0.20 26.57 2.33
CA ALA A 87 0.90 25.81 1.31
C ALA A 87 2.11 25.04 1.87
N GLN A 88 2.82 25.62 2.85
CA GLN A 88 3.96 24.96 3.52
C GLN A 88 3.54 23.76 4.38
N GLU A 89 2.31 23.76 4.92
CA GLU A 89 1.76 22.67 5.73
C GLU A 89 1.36 21.42 4.91
N LEU A 90 1.20 21.56 3.59
CA LEU A 90 0.70 20.51 2.71
C LEU A 90 1.46 19.18 2.80
N PRO A 91 2.81 19.14 2.87
CA PRO A 91 3.54 17.87 3.01
C PRO A 91 3.16 17.10 4.28
N ASP A 92 2.90 17.81 5.38
CA ASP A 92 2.47 17.20 6.63
C ASP A 92 1.00 16.77 6.59
N MET A 93 0.13 17.52 5.90
CA MET A 93 -1.24 17.06 5.62
C MET A 93 -1.27 15.81 4.75
N ALA A 94 -0.39 15.71 3.74
CA ALA A 94 -0.32 14.52 2.90
C ALA A 94 0.17 13.28 3.69
N ARG A 95 1.05 13.46 4.68
CA ARG A 95 1.41 12.41 5.65
C ARG A 95 0.21 12.00 6.51
N ALA A 96 -0.57 12.97 6.99
CA ALA A 96 -1.81 12.72 7.72
C ALA A 96 -2.85 11.95 6.87
N LEU A 97 -2.99 12.30 5.58
CA LEU A 97 -3.86 11.59 4.64
C LEU A 97 -3.44 10.13 4.45
N LEU A 98 -2.14 9.82 4.44
CA LEU A 98 -1.65 8.44 4.36
C LEU A 98 -2.08 7.63 5.59
N PHE A 99 -2.04 8.23 6.79
CA PHE A 99 -2.54 7.59 8.01
C PHE A 99 -4.07 7.42 7.96
N ALA A 100 -4.82 8.48 7.66
CA ALA A 100 -6.27 8.46 7.56
C ALA A 100 -6.78 7.42 6.55
N SER A 101 -6.10 7.30 5.41
CA SER A 101 -6.45 6.31 4.39
C SER A 101 -6.29 4.86 4.86
N ARG A 102 -5.33 4.59 5.77
CA ARG A 102 -5.19 3.27 6.39
C ARG A 102 -6.30 3.02 7.42
N GLU A 103 -6.61 4.01 8.25
CA GLU A 103 -7.70 3.92 9.23
C GLU A 103 -9.09 3.75 8.58
N ALA A 104 -9.26 4.32 7.39
CA ALA A 104 -10.48 4.24 6.59
C ALA A 104 -10.62 2.91 5.81
N LEU A 105 -9.62 2.03 5.83
CA LEU A 105 -9.75 0.72 5.20
C LEU A 105 -10.89 -0.05 5.90
N PRO A 106 -11.84 -0.62 5.13
CA PRO A 106 -12.87 -1.46 5.72
C PRO A 106 -12.22 -2.57 6.54
N ARG A 107 -12.66 -2.74 7.79
CA ARG A 107 -12.34 -3.94 8.58
C ARG A 107 -13.21 -5.15 8.22
N VAL A 108 -14.08 -5.00 7.22
CA VAL A 108 -14.90 -6.08 6.68
C VAL A 108 -14.01 -6.89 5.74
N ALA A 109 -13.94 -8.20 5.95
CA ALA A 109 -13.22 -9.10 5.07
C ALA A 109 -13.64 -8.86 3.60
N SER A 110 -12.68 -8.60 2.74
CA SER A 110 -12.92 -8.45 1.32
C SER A 110 -13.38 -9.80 0.72
N PRO A 111 -14.15 -9.80 -0.39
CA PRO A 111 -14.53 -11.03 -1.07
C PRO A 111 -13.33 -11.93 -1.41
N LYS A 112 -12.18 -11.32 -1.74
CA LYS A 112 -10.93 -12.04 -2.03
C LYS A 112 -10.32 -12.70 -0.80
N GLU A 113 -10.41 -12.07 0.38
CA GLU A 113 -9.96 -12.68 1.65
C GLU A 113 -10.88 -13.85 2.03
N ILE A 114 -12.20 -13.71 1.82
CA ILE A 114 -13.17 -14.80 2.03
C ILE A 114 -12.89 -15.98 1.08
N GLU A 115 -12.68 -15.71 -0.21
CA GLU A 115 -12.35 -16.76 -1.19
C GLU A 115 -11.04 -17.47 -0.88
N LYS A 116 -10.02 -16.71 -0.45
CA LYS A 116 -8.74 -17.27 -0.03
C LYS A 116 -8.91 -18.20 1.17
N ALA A 117 -9.61 -17.75 2.21
CA ALA A 117 -9.86 -18.57 3.40
C ALA A 117 -10.70 -19.83 3.08
N LEU A 118 -11.68 -19.72 2.17
CA LEU A 118 -12.45 -20.90 1.71
C LEU A 118 -11.55 -21.93 0.99
N ALA A 119 -10.60 -21.47 0.18
CA ALA A 119 -9.64 -22.35 -0.47
C ALA A 119 -8.64 -22.97 0.53
N GLU A 120 -8.26 -22.23 1.57
CA GLU A 120 -7.38 -22.73 2.64
C GLU A 120 -8.03 -23.87 3.43
N ILE A 121 -9.34 -23.82 3.69
CA ILE A 121 -10.03 -24.90 4.42
C ILE A 121 -10.47 -26.08 3.54
N SER A 122 -10.58 -25.90 2.21
CA SER A 122 -11.26 -26.91 1.37
C SER A 122 -10.53 -28.26 1.34
N GLY A 123 -9.20 -28.25 1.26
CA GLY A 123 -8.39 -29.47 1.28
C GLY A 123 -8.44 -30.17 2.64
N PRO A 124 -7.97 -29.50 3.72
CA PRO A 124 -7.99 -30.08 5.06
C PRO A 124 -9.37 -30.54 5.52
N ARG A 125 -10.45 -29.81 5.19
CA ARG A 125 -11.83 -30.23 5.50
C ARG A 125 -12.15 -31.59 4.89
N GLU A 126 -11.89 -31.80 3.60
CA GLU A 126 -12.22 -33.07 2.95
C GLU A 126 -11.37 -34.23 3.45
N GLU A 127 -10.09 -33.99 3.75
CA GLU A 127 -9.20 -35.00 4.31
C GLU A 127 -9.62 -35.44 5.71
N LEU A 128 -9.90 -34.48 6.61
CA LEU A 128 -10.38 -34.78 7.96
C LEU A 128 -11.75 -35.43 7.94
N LEU A 129 -12.65 -35.01 7.04
CA LEU A 129 -13.98 -35.59 6.91
C LEU A 129 -13.91 -37.05 6.44
N THR A 130 -13.07 -37.35 5.46
CA THR A 130 -12.81 -38.73 5.01
C THR A 130 -12.28 -39.59 6.15
N GLN A 131 -11.34 -39.06 6.94
CA GLN A 131 -10.81 -39.76 8.10
C GLN A 131 -11.87 -39.96 9.20
N ALA A 132 -12.72 -38.96 9.44
CA ALA A 132 -13.82 -39.04 10.40
C ALA A 132 -14.82 -40.15 10.00
N GLU A 133 -15.13 -40.29 8.71
CA GLU A 133 -15.99 -41.38 8.21
C GLU A 133 -15.39 -42.77 8.47
N ILE A 134 -14.06 -42.93 8.31
CA ILE A 134 -13.37 -44.18 8.64
C ILE A 134 -13.49 -44.48 10.13
N PHE A 135 -13.24 -43.49 10.99
CA PHE A 135 -13.37 -43.64 12.44
C PHE A 135 -14.81 -43.94 12.86
N ALA A 136 -15.80 -43.31 12.24
CA ALA A 136 -17.21 -43.59 12.46
C ALA A 136 -17.59 -45.04 12.07
N ARG A 137 -17.07 -45.55 10.94
CA ARG A 137 -17.26 -46.95 10.54
C ARG A 137 -16.65 -47.93 11.56
N ARG A 138 -15.52 -47.56 12.18
CA ARG A 138 -14.84 -48.33 13.22
C ARG A 138 -15.42 -48.15 14.63
N GLY A 139 -16.42 -47.28 14.80
CA GLY A 139 -17.07 -47.02 16.08
C GLY A 139 -16.25 -46.13 17.03
N LEU A 140 -15.26 -45.39 16.51
CA LEU A 140 -14.43 -44.46 17.28
C LEU A 140 -15.05 -43.05 17.35
N LEU A 141 -15.90 -42.71 16.38
CA LEU A 141 -16.67 -41.46 16.33
C LEU A 141 -18.14 -41.78 16.08
N ASP A 142 -19.03 -40.86 16.47
CA ASP A 142 -20.46 -41.00 16.24
C ASP A 142 -20.81 -40.92 14.74
N ARG A 143 -21.53 -41.93 14.23
CA ARG A 143 -21.84 -42.04 12.80
C ARG A 143 -22.83 -40.98 12.33
N GLU A 144 -23.82 -40.66 13.14
CA GLU A 144 -24.85 -39.69 12.78
C GLU A 144 -24.26 -38.28 12.72
N ARG A 145 -23.41 -37.94 13.69
CA ARG A 145 -22.71 -36.66 13.73
C ARG A 145 -21.80 -36.46 12.52
N VAL A 146 -21.01 -37.47 12.15
CA VAL A 146 -20.15 -37.39 10.96
C VAL A 146 -20.98 -37.29 9.67
N ALA A 147 -22.10 -38.01 9.57
CA ALA A 147 -23.00 -37.90 8.41
C ALA A 147 -23.65 -36.51 8.30
N GLN A 148 -24.00 -35.88 9.42
CA GLN A 148 -24.53 -34.51 9.43
C GLN A 148 -23.51 -33.50 8.89
N ILE A 149 -22.24 -33.61 9.29
CA ILE A 149 -21.14 -32.77 8.76
C ILE A 149 -20.99 -32.99 7.26
N ARG A 150 -21.07 -34.25 6.77
CA ARG A 150 -20.96 -34.56 5.34
C ARG A 150 -22.10 -33.98 4.49
N ALA A 151 -23.28 -33.81 5.07
CA ALA A 151 -24.47 -33.34 4.36
C ALA A 151 -24.46 -31.83 4.06
N GLY A 152 -23.56 -31.06 4.68
CA GLY A 152 -23.41 -29.63 4.47
C GLY A 152 -23.12 -29.26 3.01
N SER A 153 -23.73 -28.18 2.51
CA SER A 153 -23.54 -27.69 1.15
C SER A 153 -23.38 -26.17 1.05
N GLY A 154 -22.41 -25.72 0.26
CA GLY A 154 -22.12 -24.29 0.07
C GLY A 154 -21.15 -23.69 1.08
N LYS A 155 -20.88 -22.39 0.93
CA LYS A 155 -19.77 -21.69 1.63
C LYS A 155 -19.92 -21.68 3.15
N TYR A 156 -21.13 -21.41 3.64
CA TYR A 156 -21.42 -21.35 5.07
C TYR A 156 -21.29 -22.73 5.72
N ASP A 157 -21.84 -23.75 5.08
CA ASP A 157 -21.73 -25.12 5.56
C ASP A 157 -20.28 -25.61 5.51
N ALA A 158 -19.52 -25.30 4.46
CA ALA A 158 -18.09 -25.63 4.41
C ALA A 158 -17.30 -25.05 5.59
N ALA A 159 -17.57 -23.80 5.97
CA ALA A 159 -16.96 -23.19 7.16
C ALA A 159 -17.46 -23.86 8.46
N ARG A 160 -18.76 -24.13 8.58
CA ARG A 160 -19.31 -24.85 9.74
C ARG A 160 -18.66 -26.23 9.89
N ASP A 161 -18.55 -26.99 8.82
CA ASP A 161 -17.99 -28.33 8.81
C ASP A 161 -16.53 -28.34 9.24
N GLY A 162 -15.72 -27.38 8.75
CA GLY A 162 -14.32 -27.25 9.17
C GLY A 162 -14.18 -27.00 10.68
N MET A 163 -15.02 -26.12 11.24
CA MET A 163 -15.10 -25.87 12.69
C MET A 163 -15.56 -27.12 13.46
N GLU A 164 -16.61 -27.80 12.98
CA GLU A 164 -17.15 -28.99 13.63
C GLU A 164 -16.18 -30.18 13.59
N LEU A 165 -15.45 -30.37 12.49
CA LEU A 165 -14.40 -31.38 12.37
C LEU A 165 -13.23 -31.08 13.31
N ALA A 166 -12.78 -29.83 13.35
CA ALA A 166 -11.72 -29.43 14.28
C ALA A 166 -12.12 -29.74 15.73
N ALA A 167 -13.32 -29.32 16.13
CA ALA A 167 -13.86 -29.60 17.45
C ALA A 167 -13.99 -31.11 17.74
N LEU A 168 -14.45 -31.90 16.76
CA LEU A 168 -14.62 -33.34 16.90
C LEU A 168 -13.28 -34.06 17.11
N PHE A 169 -12.26 -33.72 16.32
CA PHE A 169 -10.92 -34.29 16.48
C PHE A 169 -10.26 -33.85 17.79
N THR A 170 -10.43 -32.58 18.20
CA THR A 170 -9.93 -32.10 19.49
C THR A 170 -10.60 -32.80 20.67
N ALA A 171 -11.93 -32.97 20.64
CA ALA A 171 -12.67 -33.61 21.72
C ALA A 171 -12.32 -35.10 21.89
N HIS A 172 -11.94 -35.78 20.79
CA HIS A 172 -11.57 -37.20 20.79
C HIS A 172 -10.06 -37.44 20.65
N ALA A 173 -9.21 -36.42 20.88
CA ALA A 173 -7.78 -36.49 20.59
C ALA A 173 -7.07 -37.69 21.23
N GLU A 174 -7.40 -38.03 22.48
CA GLU A 174 -6.79 -39.19 23.17
C GLU A 174 -7.20 -40.52 22.54
N ALA A 175 -8.46 -40.67 22.12
CA ALA A 175 -8.95 -41.89 21.49
C ALA A 175 -8.43 -42.06 20.06
N LEU A 176 -8.11 -40.95 19.38
CA LEU A 176 -7.65 -40.93 17.99
C LEU A 176 -6.12 -40.86 17.85
N LYS A 177 -5.40 -40.77 18.98
CA LYS A 177 -3.95 -40.58 19.01
C LYS A 177 -3.20 -41.65 18.23
N GLY A 178 -2.43 -41.21 17.23
CA GLY A 178 -1.62 -42.09 16.38
C GLY A 178 -2.43 -42.85 15.32
N LEU A 179 -3.73 -42.56 15.15
CA LEU A 179 -4.59 -43.22 14.17
C LEU A 179 -4.86 -42.36 12.91
N HIS A 180 -4.34 -41.14 12.86
CA HIS A 180 -4.43 -40.22 11.72
C HIS A 180 -3.10 -39.46 11.53
N PRO A 181 -2.84 -38.94 10.32
CA PRO A 181 -1.59 -38.22 10.04
C PRO A 181 -1.60 -36.74 10.47
N PHE A 182 -2.77 -36.16 10.79
CA PHE A 182 -2.90 -34.73 11.08
C PHE A 182 -2.26 -34.33 12.42
N THR A 183 -1.54 -33.22 12.40
CA THR A 183 -0.99 -32.56 13.60
C THR A 183 -2.07 -31.79 14.35
N ARG A 184 -1.79 -31.46 15.61
CA ARG A 184 -2.72 -30.64 16.41
C ARG A 184 -2.85 -29.24 15.82
N GLU A 185 -1.75 -28.69 15.32
CA GLU A 185 -1.66 -27.36 14.73
C GLU A 185 -2.52 -27.25 13.46
N GLU A 186 -2.49 -28.26 12.59
CA GLU A 186 -3.35 -28.31 11.38
C GLU A 186 -4.84 -28.34 11.73
N ILE A 187 -5.22 -29.10 12.76
CA ILE A 187 -6.61 -29.19 13.25
C ILE A 187 -7.05 -27.85 13.83
N GLU A 188 -6.21 -27.21 14.64
CA GLU A 188 -6.49 -25.89 15.24
C GLU A 188 -6.53 -24.78 14.18
N GLU A 189 -5.70 -24.85 13.14
CA GLU A 189 -5.72 -23.90 12.02
C GLU A 189 -6.99 -24.02 11.18
N LEU A 190 -7.43 -25.25 10.88
CA LEU A 190 -8.73 -25.46 10.24
C LEU A 190 -9.86 -24.83 11.06
N GLY A 191 -9.86 -25.06 12.38
CA GLY A 191 -10.85 -24.48 13.29
C GLY A 191 -10.86 -22.95 13.26
N ARG A 192 -9.70 -22.30 13.46
CA ARG A 192 -9.58 -20.83 13.45
C ARG A 192 -10.02 -20.19 12.14
N THR A 193 -9.58 -20.75 11.01
CA THR A 193 -9.93 -20.20 9.68
C THR A 193 -11.42 -20.40 9.39
N SER A 194 -12.00 -21.51 9.85
CA SER A 194 -13.42 -21.80 9.76
C SER A 194 -14.28 -20.87 10.62
N GLU A 195 -13.88 -20.60 11.86
CA GLU A 195 -14.54 -19.63 12.74
C GLU A 195 -14.52 -18.22 12.13
N TRP A 196 -13.35 -17.78 11.65
CA TRP A 196 -13.24 -16.49 10.97
C TRP A 196 -14.15 -16.41 9.74
N LEU A 197 -14.27 -17.48 8.96
CA LEU A 197 -15.21 -17.55 7.84
C LEU A 197 -16.67 -17.44 8.30
N LEU A 198 -17.07 -18.09 9.38
CA LEU A 198 -18.43 -17.98 9.92
C LEU A 198 -18.77 -16.56 10.38
N GLU A 199 -17.80 -15.82 10.93
CA GLU A 199 -17.96 -14.42 11.31
C GLU A 199 -18.07 -13.47 10.11
N ASN A 200 -17.44 -13.82 8.99
CA ASN A 200 -17.30 -12.94 7.82
C ASN A 200 -18.18 -13.33 6.62
N LEU A 201 -18.74 -14.54 6.60
CA LEU A 201 -19.68 -14.99 5.58
C LEU A 201 -21.08 -14.45 5.88
N THR A 202 -21.65 -13.76 4.90
CA THR A 202 -23.08 -13.41 4.94
C THR A 202 -23.89 -14.65 4.53
N PRO A 203 -24.83 -15.15 5.35
CA PRO A 203 -25.65 -16.31 5.00
C PRO A 203 -26.44 -16.09 3.70
N THR A 204 -26.56 -17.13 2.88
CA THR A 204 -27.35 -17.10 1.63
C THR A 204 -28.80 -16.69 1.94
N GLY A 205 -29.29 -15.63 1.30
CA GLY A 205 -30.65 -15.12 1.53
C GLY A 205 -30.79 -14.16 2.70
N ALA A 206 -29.72 -13.88 3.46
CA ALA A 206 -29.70 -12.71 4.32
C ALA A 206 -29.92 -11.48 3.42
N ARG A 207 -30.87 -10.63 3.81
CA ARG A 207 -30.97 -9.29 3.22
C ARG A 207 -29.66 -8.59 3.55
N ALA A 208 -28.71 -8.62 2.62
CA ALA A 208 -27.71 -7.57 2.58
C ALA A 208 -28.53 -6.29 2.46
N GLU A 209 -28.68 -5.56 3.57
CA GLU A 209 -29.14 -4.20 3.47
C GLU A 209 -28.12 -3.53 2.55
N ALA A 210 -28.48 -3.38 1.28
CA ALA A 210 -27.90 -2.41 0.39
C ALA A 210 -28.32 -1.00 0.86
N LYS A 211 -28.25 -0.74 2.17
CA LYS A 211 -28.08 0.62 2.64
C LYS A 211 -26.75 1.03 2.02
N ARG A 212 -26.76 2.15 1.29
CA ARG A 212 -25.53 2.91 1.03
C ARG A 212 -24.77 2.87 2.33
N ARG A 213 -23.65 2.15 2.38
CA ARG A 213 -22.81 2.09 3.56
C ARG A 213 -22.57 3.53 3.97
N GLU A 214 -23.16 3.93 5.09
CA GLU A 214 -22.92 5.25 5.65
C GLU A 214 -21.41 5.32 5.88
N LYS A 215 -20.79 6.39 5.38
CA LYS A 215 -19.34 6.54 5.51
C LYS A 215 -19.02 6.50 6.99
N GLY A 216 -18.14 5.59 7.38
CA GLY A 216 -17.67 5.54 8.76
C GLY A 216 -16.91 6.83 9.11
N PRO A 217 -16.79 7.19 10.40
CA PRO A 217 -16.07 8.39 10.83
C PRO A 217 -14.63 8.48 10.28
N ALA A 218 -13.97 7.33 10.09
CA ALA A 218 -12.63 7.27 9.49
C ALA A 218 -12.63 7.60 7.98
N GLU A 219 -13.66 7.18 7.24
CA GLU A 219 -13.81 7.50 5.82
C GLU A 219 -14.12 8.98 5.61
N ASP A 220 -14.99 9.55 6.45
CA ASP A 220 -15.29 10.98 6.43
C ASP A 220 -14.06 11.83 6.76
N ALA A 221 -13.29 11.45 7.79
CA ALA A 221 -12.05 12.14 8.15
C ALA A 221 -11.00 12.10 7.01
N ARG A 222 -10.87 10.97 6.31
CA ARG A 222 -10.00 10.85 5.12
C ARG A 222 -10.47 11.79 4.00
N ASP A 223 -11.76 11.80 3.69
CA ASP A 223 -12.33 12.59 2.61
C ASP A 223 -12.21 14.10 2.88
N ARG A 224 -12.37 14.53 4.14
CA ARG A 224 -12.13 15.91 4.59
C ARG A 224 -10.66 16.32 4.44
N LEU A 225 -9.72 15.48 4.88
CA LEU A 225 -8.29 15.74 4.71
C LEU A 225 -7.89 15.82 3.23
N TRP A 226 -8.45 14.94 2.39
CA TRP A 226 -8.26 15.00 0.94
C TRP A 226 -8.76 16.32 0.36
N THR A 227 -9.97 16.74 0.74
CA THR A 227 -10.58 18.00 0.29
C THR A 227 -9.70 19.19 0.66
N LEU A 228 -9.19 19.22 1.90
CA LEU A 228 -8.31 20.28 2.38
C LEU A 228 -7.00 20.35 1.56
N ILE A 229 -6.41 19.20 1.22
CA ILE A 229 -5.23 19.12 0.36
C ILE A 229 -5.55 19.65 -1.04
N VAL A 230 -6.68 19.26 -1.65
CA VAL A 230 -7.08 19.74 -2.98
C VAL A 230 -7.22 21.26 -3.00
N GLN A 231 -7.92 21.83 -2.02
CA GLN A 231 -8.13 23.27 -1.91
C GLN A 231 -6.80 24.02 -1.74
N ARG A 232 -5.94 23.57 -0.81
CA ARG A 232 -4.68 24.25 -0.50
C ARG A 232 -3.60 24.03 -1.58
N TYR A 233 -3.60 22.90 -2.28
CA TYR A 233 -2.64 22.64 -3.36
C TYR A 233 -2.82 23.57 -4.56
N ALA A 234 -4.01 24.17 -4.73
CA ALA A 234 -4.21 25.23 -5.70
C ALA A 234 -3.28 26.43 -5.47
N HIS A 235 -2.88 26.71 -4.21
CA HIS A 235 -1.89 27.77 -3.91
C HIS A 235 -0.52 27.43 -4.46
N VAL A 236 -0.05 26.19 -4.28
CA VAL A 236 1.23 25.71 -4.82
C VAL A 236 1.27 25.88 -6.34
N ARG A 237 0.17 25.48 -7.02
CA ARG A 237 0.07 25.64 -8.48
C ARG A 237 0.02 27.09 -8.94
N LYS A 238 -0.67 27.98 -8.21
CA LYS A 238 -0.67 29.43 -8.50
C LYS A 238 0.72 30.04 -8.38
N ILE A 239 1.45 29.64 -7.34
CA ILE A 239 2.85 30.07 -7.15
C ILE A 239 3.72 29.56 -8.31
N GLY A 240 3.60 28.26 -8.65
CA GLY A 240 4.31 27.66 -9.76
C GLY A 240 4.07 28.43 -11.06
N HIS A 241 2.82 28.70 -11.40
CA HIS A 241 2.47 29.45 -12.62
C HIS A 241 3.05 30.86 -12.62
N TYR A 242 3.01 31.57 -11.49
CA TYR A 242 3.53 32.93 -11.42
C TYR A 242 5.05 33.01 -11.66
N PHE A 243 5.84 32.10 -11.06
CA PHE A 243 7.29 32.14 -11.14
C PHE A 243 7.87 31.37 -12.34
N HIS A 244 7.11 30.44 -12.92
CA HIS A 244 7.59 29.54 -13.98
C HIS A 244 6.73 29.58 -15.27
N GLY A 245 5.73 30.46 -15.35
CA GLY A 245 4.91 30.64 -16.55
C GLY A 245 4.16 29.36 -16.95
N ASP A 246 4.18 29.06 -18.24
CA ASP A 246 3.46 27.91 -18.82
C ASP A 246 4.11 26.55 -18.48
N ASP A 247 5.40 26.54 -18.14
CA ASP A 247 6.13 25.33 -17.76
C ASP A 247 5.82 24.83 -16.34
N PHE A 248 4.98 25.55 -15.60
CA PHE A 248 4.70 25.27 -14.20
C PHE A 248 4.11 23.88 -13.92
N GLU A 249 3.49 23.21 -14.90
CA GLU A 249 2.98 21.84 -14.72
C GLU A 249 4.11 20.83 -14.49
N GLN A 250 5.32 21.09 -15.00
CA GLN A 250 6.50 20.26 -14.76
C GLN A 250 7.09 20.48 -13.36
N ILE A 251 6.93 21.70 -12.82
CA ILE A 251 7.45 22.12 -11.52
C ILE A 251 6.48 21.74 -10.40
N THR A 252 5.18 21.98 -10.60
CA THR A 252 4.09 21.75 -9.66
C THR A 252 3.09 20.74 -10.25
N PRO A 253 3.43 19.44 -10.25
CA PRO A 253 2.63 18.41 -10.90
C PRO A 253 1.22 18.34 -10.31
N ARG A 254 0.25 17.88 -11.10
CA ARG A 254 -1.12 17.65 -10.59
C ARG A 254 -1.09 16.59 -9.49
N LEU A 255 -1.96 16.69 -8.49
CA LEU A 255 -1.98 15.76 -7.35
C LEU A 255 -2.01 14.28 -7.78
N LEU A 256 -2.73 13.98 -8.88
CA LEU A 256 -2.93 12.62 -9.39
C LEU A 256 -2.09 12.29 -10.62
N SER A 257 -1.22 13.20 -11.10
CA SER A 257 -0.38 12.89 -12.26
C SER A 257 0.63 11.83 -11.88
N ARG A 258 0.73 10.80 -12.70
CA ARG A 258 1.82 9.83 -12.66
C ARG A 258 2.85 10.27 -13.69
N ALA A 259 4.12 10.06 -13.39
CA ALA A 259 5.11 10.05 -14.46
C ALA A 259 4.70 8.90 -15.39
N HIS A 260 4.31 9.22 -16.64
CA HIS A 260 4.46 8.24 -17.69
C HIS A 260 5.96 7.96 -17.76
N ALA A 261 6.36 6.69 -17.73
CA ALA A 261 7.70 6.32 -18.14
C ALA A 261 7.83 6.70 -19.62
N ALA A 262 8.13 7.98 -19.88
CA ALA A 262 8.39 8.48 -21.20
C ALA A 262 9.76 7.94 -21.57
N LYS A 263 9.79 7.00 -22.53
CA LYS A 263 10.79 6.87 -23.59
C LYS A 263 12.29 6.89 -23.26
N ALA A 264 12.73 6.85 -21.99
CA ALA A 264 14.16 6.74 -21.69
C ALA A 264 14.77 5.39 -22.13
N GLY A 265 13.94 4.37 -22.37
CA GLY A 265 14.38 3.11 -22.99
C GLY A 265 14.39 3.14 -24.52
N ALA A 266 13.54 3.96 -25.15
CA ALA A 266 13.45 4.01 -26.61
C ALA A 266 14.54 4.90 -27.22
N GLU A 267 14.89 6.02 -26.57
CA GLU A 267 15.99 6.88 -27.01
C GLU A 267 17.36 6.26 -26.70
N ALA A 268 17.45 5.36 -25.71
CA ALA A 268 18.66 4.58 -25.44
C ALA A 268 18.83 3.41 -26.42
N GLU A 269 17.73 2.78 -26.89
CA GLU A 269 17.80 1.77 -27.96
C GLU A 269 18.07 2.42 -29.34
N GLU A 270 17.45 3.56 -29.67
CA GLU A 270 17.75 4.29 -30.93
C GLU A 270 19.20 4.80 -30.98
N ALA A 271 19.76 5.26 -29.86
CA ALA A 271 21.16 5.71 -29.81
C ALA A 271 22.18 4.55 -29.91
N LEU A 272 21.83 3.35 -29.43
CA LEU A 272 22.66 2.16 -29.57
C LEU A 272 22.60 1.56 -30.98
N ASP A 273 21.45 1.70 -31.66
CA ASP A 273 21.29 1.29 -33.05
C ASP A 273 21.98 2.26 -34.03
N GLU A 274 22.05 3.56 -33.74
CA GLU A 274 22.79 4.53 -34.57
C GLU A 274 24.32 4.39 -34.44
N GLU A 275 24.87 4.16 -33.24
CA GLU A 275 26.31 3.90 -33.06
C GLU A 275 26.77 2.57 -33.70
N ALA A 276 25.89 1.56 -33.74
CA ALA A 276 26.20 0.27 -34.38
C ALA A 276 26.18 0.34 -35.93
N VAL A 277 25.49 1.32 -36.51
CA VAL A 277 25.44 1.53 -37.97
C VAL A 277 26.62 2.40 -38.46
N GLU A 278 27.15 3.31 -37.63
CA GLU A 278 28.38 4.05 -37.96
C GLU A 278 29.64 3.17 -37.93
N GLU A 279 29.80 2.24 -36.98
CA GLU A 279 30.97 1.34 -36.95
C GLU A 279 31.01 0.30 -38.08
N ALA A 280 29.88 0.06 -38.77
CA ALA A 280 29.82 -0.83 -39.93
C ALA A 280 30.03 -0.11 -41.28
N GLY A 281 30.09 1.22 -41.29
CA GLY A 281 30.18 2.06 -42.50
C GLY A 281 31.60 2.44 -42.95
N GLU A 282 32.60 2.42 -42.06
CA GLU A 282 34.00 2.73 -42.39
C GLU A 282 34.83 1.46 -42.70
N GLY A 283 34.38 0.69 -43.69
CA GLY A 283 35.03 -0.57 -44.07
C GLY A 283 34.96 -0.90 -45.54
N GLY A 284 34.91 0.10 -46.44
CA GLY A 284 34.88 -0.20 -47.87
C GLY A 284 34.99 0.99 -48.80
N GLY A 285 36.15 1.14 -49.44
CA GLY A 285 36.20 1.54 -50.84
C GLY A 285 37.19 2.65 -51.23
N GLY A 286 38.17 2.28 -52.06
CA GLY A 286 38.87 3.17 -53.01
C GLY A 286 40.33 2.76 -53.24
N SER A 287 40.65 1.96 -54.27
CA SER A 287 41.04 2.37 -55.65
C SER A 287 42.48 2.92 -55.73
N ALA A 288 43.34 2.71 -56.73
CA ALA A 288 43.38 1.88 -57.94
C ALA A 288 44.83 1.97 -58.52
N GLU A 289 45.15 1.00 -59.39
CA GLU A 289 46.13 0.91 -60.51
C GLU A 289 47.27 1.94 -60.77
N ALA A 290 48.45 1.37 -61.08
CA ALA A 290 49.34 1.60 -62.26
C ALA A 290 50.64 0.78 -62.01
N GLY A 291 51.30 0.02 -62.89
CA GLY A 291 51.35 -0.10 -64.35
C GLY A 291 52.84 -0.18 -64.76
N GLY A 292 53.29 -1.26 -65.43
CA GLY A 292 54.44 -1.22 -66.36
C GLY A 292 55.74 -2.00 -66.04
N GLU A 293 56.11 -2.86 -67.00
CA GLU A 293 57.47 -3.30 -67.43
C GLU A 293 58.33 -4.09 -66.42
N GLY A 294 58.94 -5.26 -66.69
CA GLY A 294 59.56 -5.81 -67.90
C GLY A 294 60.98 -6.27 -67.53
N VAL A 295 61.50 -7.32 -68.20
CA VAL A 295 62.93 -7.75 -68.34
C VAL A 295 63.19 -9.22 -67.93
N VAL A 296 63.30 -10.02 -69.00
CA VAL A 296 64.22 -11.15 -69.33
C VAL A 296 64.28 -12.36 -68.39
#